data_AF-A0A3N4J081-F1
#
_entry.id   AF-A0A3N4J081-F1
#
_cell.length_a   1.000
_cell.length_b   1.000
_cell.length_c   1.000
_cell.angle_alpha   90.00
_cell.angle_beta   90.00
_cell.angle_gamma   90.00
#
_symmetry.space_group_name_H-M   'P 1'
#
loop_
_entity.id
_entity.type
_entity.pdbx_description
1 polymer ?
#
loop_
_entity_poly.entity_id
_entity_poly.type
_entity_poly.pdbx_seq_one_letter_code
_entity_poly.pdbx_strand_id
1 'polypeptide(L)'
;FLLAVLHIDAVLGEMTIFRRRRMLYQTKNSLSNAYAGTIARLKQQSGDKPRMGMSVLTWISLAQRPFRVNELCHALGVELGTVHANPENIPLIKTLLECCLGLVVVDRETSIVSLVHATLQEYLCSNLYIFNHPH
;
A
#
# COMPACT_ATOMS: atom_id res chain seq x y z
N PHE A 1 11.26 8.46 -9.08
CA PHE A 1 10.50 9.10 -10.18
C PHE A 1 11.07 8.86 -11.58
N LEU A 2 12.37 8.54 -11.76
CA LEU A 2 12.96 8.28 -13.09
C LEU A 2 12.28 7.16 -13.89
N LEU A 3 11.89 6.06 -13.25
CA LEU A 3 11.26 4.92 -13.92
C LEU A 3 9.91 5.27 -14.57
N ALA A 4 9.11 6.14 -13.94
CA ALA A 4 7.84 6.58 -14.49
C ALA A 4 8.05 7.39 -15.78
N VAL A 5 9.04 8.31 -15.78
CA VAL A 5 9.40 9.12 -16.95
C VAL A 5 9.84 8.23 -18.11
N LEU A 6 10.75 7.29 -17.86
CA LEU A 6 11.22 6.35 -18.89
C LEU A 6 10.07 5.50 -19.49
N HIS A 7 9.08 5.13 -18.67
CA HIS A 7 7.91 4.40 -19.17
C HIS A 7 6.99 5.27 -20.03
N ILE A 8 6.75 6.54 -19.69
CA ILE A 8 5.91 7.38 -20.56
C ILE A 8 6.65 7.72 -21.86
N ASP A 9 7.96 7.96 -21.81
CA ASP A 9 8.77 8.22 -23.00
C ASP A 9 8.78 7.01 -23.94
N ALA A 10 8.92 5.80 -23.40
CA ALA A 10 8.84 4.57 -24.18
C ALA A 10 7.46 4.37 -24.82
N VAL A 11 6.37 4.74 -24.14
CA VAL A 11 5.02 4.71 -24.72
C VAL A 11 4.87 5.78 -25.79
N LEU A 12 5.31 7.01 -25.54
CA LEU A 12 5.17 8.13 -26.47
C LEU A 12 6.04 7.97 -27.72
N GLY A 13 7.15 7.22 -27.63
CA GLY A 13 8.03 6.90 -28.75
C GLY A 13 7.46 5.88 -29.75
N GLU A 14 6.32 5.24 -29.46
CA GLU A 14 5.71 4.26 -30.36
C GLU A 14 4.91 4.89 -31.50
N MET A 15 5.26 4.51 -32.73
CA MET A 15 4.76 5.16 -33.96
C MET A 15 3.30 4.86 -34.29
N THR A 16 2.71 3.79 -33.73
CA THR A 16 1.32 3.39 -34.04
C THR A 16 0.46 3.29 -32.78
N ILE A 17 -0.85 3.55 -32.93
CA ILE A 17 -1.83 3.43 -31.84
C ILE A 17 -1.83 2.01 -31.26
N PHE A 18 -1.69 0.98 -32.11
CA PHE A 18 -1.60 -0.41 -31.68
C PHE A 18 -0.40 -0.66 -30.76
N ARG A 19 0.80 -0.19 -31.16
CA ARG A 19 2.01 -0.37 -30.35
C ARG A 19 1.97 0.44 -29.06
N ARG A 20 1.46 1.67 -29.09
CA ARG A 20 1.20 2.48 -27.88
C ARG A 20 0.32 1.76 -26.88
N ARG A 21 -0.83 1.24 -27.33
CA ARG A 21 -1.73 0.47 -26.47
C ARG A 21 -1.04 -0.77 -25.88
N ARG A 22 -0.33 -1.53 -26.71
CA ARG A 22 0.42 -2.71 -26.25
C ARG A 22 1.44 -2.36 -25.17
N MET A 23 2.21 -1.30 -25.34
CA MET A 23 3.22 -0.86 -24.37
C MET A 23 2.56 -0.43 -23.05
N LEU A 24 1.46 0.33 -23.12
CA LEU A 24 0.67 0.70 -21.93
C LEU A 24 0.19 -0.53 -21.15
N TYR A 25 -0.34 -1.55 -21.84
CA TYR A 25 -0.77 -2.80 -21.19
C TYR A 25 0.39 -3.54 -20.54
N GLN A 26 1.54 -3.62 -21.20
CA GLN A 26 2.73 -4.28 -20.66
C GLN A 26 3.27 -3.57 -19.41
N THR A 27 3.34 -2.24 -19.45
CA THR A 27 3.75 -1.43 -18.29
C THR A 27 2.79 -1.62 -17.12
N LYS A 28 1.48 -1.56 -17.37
CA LYS A 28 0.47 -1.81 -16.33
C LYS A 28 0.62 -3.19 -15.70
N ASN A 29 0.80 -4.23 -16.51
CA ASN A 29 0.99 -5.61 -16.03
C ASN A 29 2.29 -5.75 -15.23
N SER A 30 3.38 -5.13 -15.68
CA SER A 30 4.66 -5.14 -14.95
C SER A 30 4.53 -4.49 -13.56
N LEU A 31 3.84 -3.35 -13.46
CA LEU A 31 3.56 -2.68 -12.20
C LEU A 31 2.68 -3.54 -11.27
N SER A 32 1.58 -4.10 -11.79
CA SER A 32 0.71 -5.01 -11.04
C SER A 32 1.48 -6.20 -10.49
N ASN A 33 2.36 -6.81 -11.28
CA ASN A 33 3.19 -7.93 -10.84
C ASN A 33 4.20 -7.51 -9.75
N ALA A 34 4.78 -6.32 -9.85
CA ALA A 34 5.69 -5.78 -8.83
C ALA A 34 4.97 -5.53 -7.50
N TYR A 35 3.74 -4.99 -7.55
CA TYR A 35 2.89 -4.84 -6.36
C TYR A 35 2.49 -6.18 -5.76
N ALA A 36 1.99 -7.11 -6.57
CA ALA A 36 1.64 -8.46 -6.15
C ALA A 36 2.82 -9.17 -5.48
N GLY A 37 4.01 -9.11 -6.08
CA GLY A 37 5.23 -9.71 -5.52
C GLY A 37 5.66 -9.07 -4.20
N THR A 38 5.46 -7.76 -4.03
CA THR A 38 5.78 -7.08 -2.75
C THR A 38 4.76 -7.41 -1.67
N ILE A 39 3.47 -7.48 -2.00
CA ILE A 39 2.42 -7.91 -1.08
C ILE A 39 2.60 -9.39 -0.69
N ALA A 40 3.00 -10.25 -1.62
CA ALA A 40 3.32 -11.65 -1.31
C ALA A 40 4.48 -11.76 -0.32
N ARG A 41 5.57 -10.99 -0.51
CA ARG A 41 6.68 -10.91 0.45
C ARG A 41 6.23 -10.35 1.80
N LEU A 42 5.36 -9.35 1.80
CA LEU A 42 4.78 -8.79 3.03
C LEU A 42 4.04 -9.86 3.82
N LYS A 43 3.25 -10.71 3.14
CA LYS A 43 2.50 -11.83 3.75
C LYS A 43 3.40 -12.96 4.27
N GLN A 44 4.63 -13.07 3.77
CA GLN A 44 5.61 -14.10 4.17
C GLN A 44 6.57 -13.66 5.29
N GLN A 45 6.41 -12.44 5.82
CA GLN A 45 7.21 -12.00 6.96
C GLN A 45 6.94 -12.87 8.20
N SER A 46 7.92 -12.93 9.10
CA SER A 46 7.81 -13.68 10.35
C SER A 46 7.04 -12.93 11.45
N GLY A 47 6.41 -13.69 12.34
CA GLY A 47 5.67 -13.17 13.49
C GLY A 47 4.41 -12.42 13.09
N ASP A 48 4.12 -11.32 13.79
CA ASP A 48 2.88 -10.53 13.61
C ASP A 48 2.95 -9.52 12.45
N LYS A 49 4.11 -9.39 11.80
CA LYS A 49 4.35 -8.43 10.73
C LYS A 49 3.39 -8.56 9.54
N PRO A 50 3.02 -9.78 9.06
CA PRO A 50 2.03 -9.93 8.00
C PRO A 50 0.66 -9.34 8.36
N ARG A 51 0.17 -9.62 9.58
CA ARG A 51 -1.11 -9.11 10.08
C ARG A 51 -1.10 -7.59 10.15
N MET A 52 -0.05 -7.02 10.74
CA MET A 52 0.11 -5.56 10.87
C MET A 52 0.23 -4.87 9.50
N GLY A 53 1.10 -5.37 8.62
CA GLY A 53 1.27 -4.82 7.28
C GLY A 53 -0.01 -4.86 6.45
N MET A 54 -0.74 -5.99 6.49
CA MET A 54 -2.03 -6.11 5.79
C MET A 54 -3.10 -5.19 6.39
N SER A 55 -3.14 -5.04 7.72
CA SER A 55 -4.06 -4.13 8.39
C SER A 55 -3.82 -2.69 7.97
N VAL A 56 -2.56 -2.25 7.95
CA VAL A 56 -2.18 -0.90 7.48
C VAL A 56 -2.63 -0.66 6.04
N LEU A 57 -2.34 -1.59 5.13
CA LEU A 57 -2.76 -1.46 3.72
C LEU A 57 -4.28 -1.38 3.59
N THR A 58 -5.02 -2.16 4.39
CA THR A 58 -6.48 -2.15 4.40
C THR A 58 -7.02 -0.79 4.87
N TRP A 59 -6.54 -0.31 6.02
CA TRP A 59 -6.98 0.98 6.58
C TRP A 59 -6.70 2.14 5.64
N ILE A 60 -5.49 2.22 5.06
CA ILE A 60 -5.14 3.34 4.17
C ILE A 60 -5.92 3.26 2.86
N SER A 61 -6.06 2.06 2.26
CA SER A 61 -6.68 1.93 0.95
C SER A 61 -8.21 2.07 0.99
N LEU A 62 -8.86 1.70 2.09
CA LEU A 62 -10.31 1.76 2.22
C LEU A 62 -10.81 3.01 2.96
N ALA A 63 -9.92 3.87 3.44
CA ALA A 63 -10.31 5.12 4.09
C ALA A 63 -10.98 6.09 3.12
N GLN A 64 -12.00 6.80 3.60
CA GLN A 64 -12.62 7.90 2.85
C GLN A 64 -11.75 9.17 2.82
N ARG A 65 -10.84 9.30 3.78
CA ARG A 65 -9.89 10.43 3.88
C ARG A 65 -8.50 9.94 4.29
N PRO A 66 -7.43 10.70 4.01
CA PRO A 66 -6.11 10.36 4.51
C PRO A 66 -6.06 10.27 6.03
N PHE A 67 -5.26 9.33 6.53
CA PHE A 67 -4.99 9.16 7.95
C PHE A 67 -3.79 9.98 8.39
N ARG A 68 -3.88 10.59 9.57
CA ARG A 68 -2.68 11.05 10.28
C ARG A 68 -2.02 9.88 11.00
N VAL A 69 -0.72 10.00 11.26
CA VAL A 69 0.07 8.98 11.97
C VAL A 69 -0.59 8.55 13.28
N ASN A 70 -1.01 9.52 14.11
CA ASN A 70 -1.65 9.23 15.38
C ASN A 70 -2.97 8.47 15.22
N GLU A 71 -3.82 8.88 14.27
CA GLU A 71 -5.11 8.25 14.00
C GLU A 71 -4.93 6.79 13.57
N LEU A 72 -3.99 6.52 12.66
CA LEU A 72 -3.71 5.16 12.20
C LEU A 72 -3.17 4.27 13.32
N CYS A 73 -2.20 4.78 14.10
CA CYS A 73 -1.64 4.04 15.23
C CYS A 73 -2.72 3.71 16.26
N HIS A 74 -3.59 4.65 16.61
CA HIS A 74 -4.70 4.38 17.54
C HIS A 74 -5.69 3.38 16.95
N ALA A 75 -6.08 3.52 15.68
CA ALA A 75 -7.01 2.60 15.03
C ALA A 75 -6.50 1.14 15.04
N LEU A 76 -5.19 0.95 14.93
CA LEU A 76 -4.54 -0.36 14.94
C LEU A 76 -4.27 -0.92 16.36
N GLY A 77 -4.31 -0.07 17.39
CA GLY A 77 -4.14 -0.49 18.79
C GLY A 77 -5.44 -0.87 19.51
N VAL A 78 -6.60 -0.69 18.85
CA VAL A 78 -7.90 -1.05 19.43
C VAL A 78 -8.15 -2.55 19.27
N GLU A 79 -8.47 -3.22 20.37
CA GLU A 79 -8.91 -4.61 20.39
C GLU A 79 -10.43 -4.71 20.48
N LEU A 80 -11.02 -5.52 19.60
CA LEU A 80 -12.46 -5.80 19.62
C LEU A 80 -12.82 -6.51 20.93
N GLY A 81 -13.89 -6.03 21.59
CA GLY A 81 -14.36 -6.60 22.86
C GLY A 81 -13.74 -5.97 24.11
N THR A 82 -12.83 -4.99 23.96
CA THR A 82 -12.29 -4.21 25.08
C THR A 82 -13.09 -2.92 25.28
N VAL A 83 -13.33 -2.54 26.54
CA VAL A 83 -14.07 -1.31 26.90
C VAL A 83 -13.16 -0.08 26.91
N HIS A 84 -11.86 -0.27 27.14
CA HIS A 84 -10.88 0.80 27.23
C HIS A 84 -9.73 0.54 26.26
N ALA A 85 -9.30 1.58 25.55
CA ALA A 85 -8.10 1.52 24.73
C ALA A 85 -6.88 1.29 25.63
N ASN A 86 -6.09 0.26 25.32
CA ASN A 86 -4.81 0.00 25.99
C ASN A 86 -3.70 0.80 25.30
N PRO A 87 -3.12 1.84 25.94
CA PRO A 87 -2.04 2.63 25.33
C PRO A 87 -0.80 1.80 24.98
N GLU A 88 -0.56 0.70 25.71
CA GLU A 88 0.56 -0.21 25.47
C GLU A 88 0.39 -1.04 24.18
N ASN A 89 -0.84 -1.13 23.67
CA ASN A 89 -1.13 -1.84 22.42
C ASN A 89 -1.02 -0.94 21.17
N ILE A 90 -0.73 0.36 21.35
CA ILE A 90 -0.62 1.29 20.23
C ILE A 90 0.74 1.08 19.53
N PRO A 91 0.77 0.62 18.27
CA PRO A 91 2.02 0.36 17.58
C PRO A 91 2.76 1.65 17.22
N LEU A 92 4.09 1.60 17.26
CA LEU A 92 4.93 2.67 16.76
C LEU A 92 4.85 2.74 15.23
N ILE A 93 4.75 3.96 14.69
CA ILE A 93 4.68 4.18 13.24
C ILE A 93 5.88 3.57 12.49
N LYS A 94 7.07 3.60 13.10
CA LYS A 94 8.29 2.99 12.50
C LYS A 94 8.10 1.49 12.26
N THR A 95 7.56 0.79 13.25
CA THR A 95 7.27 -0.65 13.16
C THR A 95 6.23 -0.94 12.08
N LEU A 96 5.18 -0.11 11.96
CA LEU A 96 4.18 -0.25 10.91
C LEU A 96 4.79 -0.08 9.51
N LEU A 97 5.65 0.93 9.32
CA LEU A 97 6.32 1.17 8.04
C LEU A 97 7.27 0.03 7.65
N GLU A 98 8.00 -0.53 8.61
CA GLU A 98 8.83 -1.72 8.39
C GLU A 98 8.00 -2.93 7.94
N CYS A 99 6.83 -3.14 8.54
CA CYS A 99 5.92 -4.23 8.13
C CYS A 99 5.39 -4.05 6.70
N CYS A 100 5.35 -2.82 6.17
CA CYS A 100 4.77 -2.52 4.86
C CYS A 100 5.76 -2.63 3.69
N LEU A 101 7.04 -2.95 3.94
CA LEU A 101 8.08 -3.13 2.91
C LEU A 101 8.17 -1.97 1.91
N GLY A 102 7.98 -0.72 2.38
CA GLY A 102 8.06 0.48 1.54
C GLY A 102 6.84 0.75 0.65
N LEU A 103 5.73 0.01 0.83
CA LEU A 103 4.46 0.30 0.16
C LEU A 103 3.74 1.52 0.76
N VAL A 104 4.14 1.93 1.96
CA VAL A 104 3.55 3.02 2.74
C VAL A 104 4.62 4.05 3.07
N VAL A 105 4.24 5.33 3.02
CA VAL A 105 5.09 6.47 3.32
C VAL A 105 4.38 7.42 4.28
N VAL A 106 5.17 8.24 4.97
CA VAL A 106 4.67 9.31 5.83
C VAL A 106 5.22 10.63 5.33
N ASP A 107 4.32 11.58 5.09
CA ASP A 107 4.68 12.97 4.85
C ASP A 107 5.13 13.60 6.18
N ARG A 108 6.36 14.14 6.19
CA ARG A 108 6.97 14.70 7.40
C ARG A 108 6.38 16.03 7.81
N GLU A 109 5.85 16.81 6.87
CA GLU A 109 5.26 18.13 7.15
C GLU A 109 3.84 17.98 7.65
N THR A 110 3.05 17.10 7.01
CA THR A 110 1.61 16.96 7.30
C THR A 110 1.30 15.81 8.25
N SER A 111 2.26 14.92 8.53
CA SER A 111 2.07 13.67 9.29
C SER A 111 0.98 12.76 8.69
N ILE A 112 0.74 12.87 7.39
CA ILE A 112 -0.21 12.02 6.67
C ILE A 112 0.48 10.71 6.28
N VAL A 113 -0.20 9.60 6.55
CA VAL A 113 0.22 8.27 6.11
C VAL A 113 -0.50 7.93 4.80
N SER A 114 0.25 7.55 3.77
CA SER A 114 -0.28 7.26 2.45
C SER A 114 0.47 6.12 1.77
N LEU A 115 -0.12 5.58 0.71
CA LEU A 115 0.58 4.64 -0.17
C LEU A 115 1.68 5.37 -0.94
N VAL A 116 2.76 4.65 -1.25
CA VAL A 116 3.93 5.21 -1.95
C VAL A 116 3.60 5.80 -3.34
N HIS A 117 2.50 5.36 -3.96
CA HIS A 117 2.06 5.87 -5.26
C HIS A 117 0.56 5.68 -5.49
N ALA A 118 -0.06 6.59 -6.27
CA ALA A 118 -1.48 6.52 -6.61
C ALA A 118 -1.87 5.24 -7.39
N THR A 119 -0.99 4.73 -8.25
CA THR A 119 -1.26 3.46 -8.98
C THR A 119 -1.30 2.24 -8.05
N LEU A 120 -0.70 2.30 -6.87
CA LEU A 120 -0.85 1.26 -5.85
C LEU A 120 -2.24 1.33 -5.21
N GLN A 121 -2.78 2.53 -4.98
CA GLN A 121 -4.17 2.71 -4.53
C GLN A 121 -5.14 2.09 -5.54
N GLU A 122 -5.00 2.42 -6.82
CA GLU A 122 -5.83 1.84 -7.90
C GLU A 122 -5.72 0.32 -7.95
N TYR A 123 -4.50 -0.22 -7.82
CA TYR A 123 -4.26 -1.65 -7.79
C TYR A 123 -4.97 -2.33 -6.60
N LEU A 124 -4.89 -1.77 -5.39
CA LEU A 124 -5.54 -2.34 -4.21
C LEU A 124 -7.06 -2.25 -4.30
N CYS A 125 -7.61 -1.10 -4.73
CA CYS A 125 -9.06 -0.94 -4.92
C CYS A 125 -9.62 -1.85 -6.02
N SER A 126 -8.84 -2.17 -7.05
CA SER A 126 -9.26 -3.10 -8.11
C SER A 126 -9.15 -4.57 -7.70
N ASN A 127 -8.42 -4.88 -6.61
CA ASN A 127 -8.11 -6.24 -6.18
C ASN A 127 -8.46 -6.43 -4.69
N LEU A 128 -9.68 -6.06 -4.28
CA LEU A 128 -10.11 -6.15 -2.87
C LEU A 128 -10.02 -7.56 -2.27
N TYR A 129 -10.04 -8.60 -3.11
CA TYR A 129 -9.82 -9.99 -2.67
C TYR A 129 -8.47 -10.20 -1.96
N ILE A 130 -7.48 -9.32 -2.17
CA ILE A 130 -6.19 -9.35 -1.48
C ILE A 130 -6.36 -9.23 0.04
N PHE A 131 -7.42 -8.56 0.49
CA PHE A 131 -7.79 -8.37 1.89
C PHE A 131 -8.71 -9.48 2.44
N ASN A 132 -9.35 -10.27 1.57
CA ASN A 132 -10.34 -11.30 1.95
C ASN A 132 -9.72 -12.63 2.40
N HIS A 133 -8.51 -12.64 2.95
CA HIS A 133 -8.00 -13.80 3.68
C HIS A 133 -8.18 -13.54 5.18
N PRO A 134 -9.30 -14.00 5.79
CA PRO A 134 -9.40 -14.04 7.23
C PRO A 134 -8.38 -15.06 7.73
N HIS A 135 -7.65 -14.66 8.77
CA HIS A 135 -6.91 -15.56 9.64
C HIS A 135 -7.82 -16.65 10.18
#